data_AF-A0A6G7Z2B1-F1
#
_entry.id   AF-A0A6G7Z2B1-F1
#
_cell.length_a   1.000
_cell.length_b   1.000
_cell.length_c   1.000
_cell.angle_alpha   90.00
_cell.angle_beta   90.00
_cell.angle_gamma   90.00
#
_symmetry.space_group_name_H-M   'P 1'
#
loop_
_entity.id
_entity.type
_entity.pdbx_description
1 polymer ?
#
loop_
_entity_poly.entity_id
_entity_poly.type
_entity_poly.pdbx_seq_one_letter_code
_entity_poly.pdbx_strand_id
1 'polypeptide(L)'
;MRGRSGHAWRMLVAQLCPPGSYCEVAVCYAPTREILFGLRPRHPLGPSLDHVVEMWEGGDPEDPANLVPAHLTCNVRKSNARRAQARTQAERSRGSRVRTAALSAQPRRRRSSSILDDD
;
A
#
# COMPACT_ATOMS: atom_id res chain seq x y z
N MET A 1 0.20 17.27 7.78
CA MET A 1 0.37 16.27 6.70
C MET A 1 -0.49 16.73 5.53
N ARG A 2 0.08 17.03 4.36
CA ARG A 2 -0.67 17.46 3.17
C ARG A 2 -1.36 16.25 2.50
N GLY A 3 -2.29 16.50 1.59
CA GLY A 3 -2.86 15.47 0.72
C GLY A 3 -3.92 14.53 1.29
N ARG A 4 -4.41 14.71 2.52
CA ARG A 4 -5.50 13.84 3.10
C ARG A 4 -6.49 14.56 4.00
N SER A 5 -6.28 15.84 4.26
CA SER A 5 -7.11 16.64 5.16
C SER A 5 -6.87 18.15 4.93
N GLY A 6 -7.67 18.98 5.59
CA GLY A 6 -7.54 20.43 5.53
C GLY A 6 -8.29 21.06 4.35
N HIS A 7 -8.01 22.34 4.10
CA HIS A 7 -8.70 23.11 3.06
C HIS A 7 -8.38 22.63 1.65
N ALA A 8 -7.10 22.49 1.30
CA ALA A 8 -6.67 22.02 -0.02
C ALA A 8 -7.30 20.66 -0.39
N TRP A 9 -7.31 19.71 0.55
CA TRP A 9 -7.98 18.42 0.34
C TRP A 9 -9.49 18.55 0.12
N ARG A 10 -10.17 19.41 0.89
CA ARG A 10 -11.61 19.64 0.69
C ARG A 10 -11.90 20.24 -0.69
N MET A 11 -11.02 21.10 -1.21
CA MET A 11 -11.15 21.64 -2.56
C MET A 11 -10.98 20.54 -3.61
N LEU A 12 -9.98 19.67 -3.47
CA LEU A 12 -9.80 18.52 -4.36
C LEU A 12 -11.01 17.58 -4.33
N VAL A 13 -11.55 17.25 -3.14
CA VAL A 13 -12.77 16.43 -3.02
C VAL A 13 -13.94 17.09 -3.73
N ALA A 14 -14.13 18.40 -3.56
CA ALA A 14 -15.22 19.12 -4.24
C ALA A 14 -15.06 19.13 -5.77
N GLN A 15 -13.82 19.22 -6.26
CA GLN A 15 -13.51 19.25 -7.69
C GLN A 15 -13.64 17.87 -8.35
N LEU A 16 -13.08 16.84 -7.72
CA LEU A 16 -12.90 15.52 -8.33
C LEU A 16 -14.00 14.53 -7.93
N CYS A 17 -14.70 14.77 -6.83
CA CYS A 17 -15.81 13.94 -6.36
C CYS A 17 -17.10 14.79 -6.18
N PRO A 18 -17.63 15.42 -7.23
CA PRO A 18 -18.89 16.15 -7.16
C PRO A 18 -20.11 15.21 -6.95
N PRO A 19 -21.29 15.74 -6.56
CA PRO A 19 -22.53 14.97 -6.51
C PRO A 19 -22.79 14.19 -7.81
N GLY A 20 -23.12 12.90 -7.68
CA GLY A 20 -23.26 11.97 -8.79
C GLY A 20 -21.99 11.14 -9.09
N SER A 21 -20.89 11.36 -8.38
CA SER A 21 -19.71 10.50 -8.48
C SER A 21 -19.95 9.07 -8.02
N TYR A 22 -19.27 8.13 -8.68
CA TYR A 22 -19.20 6.72 -8.32
C TYR A 22 -17.84 6.39 -7.76
N CYS A 23 -17.78 5.50 -6.78
CA CYS A 23 -16.53 5.00 -6.22
C CYS A 23 -15.76 4.23 -7.28
N GLU A 24 -14.50 4.60 -7.49
CA GLU A 24 -13.60 4.00 -8.49
C GLU A 24 -12.57 3.04 -7.88
N VAL A 25 -12.52 2.95 -6.55
CA VAL A 25 -11.67 1.95 -5.87
C VAL A 25 -12.05 0.55 -6.35
N ALA A 26 -11.05 -0.22 -6.80
CA ALA A 26 -11.26 -1.55 -7.39
C ALA A 26 -12.11 -2.47 -6.50
N VAL A 27 -11.80 -2.50 -5.20
CA VAL A 27 -12.53 -3.30 -4.19
C VAL A 27 -13.53 -2.40 -3.46
N CYS A 28 -14.59 -1.99 -4.16
CA CYS A 28 -15.73 -1.30 -3.56
C CYS A 28 -16.69 -2.30 -2.90
N TYR A 29 -17.21 -1.97 -1.71
CA TYR A 29 -18.18 -2.82 -1.02
C TYR A 29 -19.64 -2.38 -1.20
N ALA A 30 -19.88 -1.19 -1.76
CA ALA A 30 -21.22 -0.66 -1.93
C ALA A 30 -21.90 -1.26 -3.17
N PRO A 31 -23.18 -1.70 -3.09
CA PRO A 31 -23.86 -2.35 -4.22
C PRO A 31 -23.93 -1.49 -5.48
N THR A 32 -24.26 -0.21 -5.34
CA THR A 32 -24.45 0.73 -6.47
C THR A 32 -23.18 1.49 -6.83
N ARG A 33 -22.10 1.36 -6.03
CA ARG A 33 -20.88 2.19 -6.05
C ARG A 33 -21.09 3.70 -5.88
N GLU A 34 -22.33 4.19 -5.91
CA GLU A 34 -22.68 5.60 -5.76
C GLU A 34 -22.14 6.17 -4.45
N ILE A 35 -21.51 7.33 -4.53
CA ILE A 35 -21.03 8.08 -3.37
C ILE A 35 -22.17 8.97 -2.88
N LEU A 36 -22.52 8.86 -1.60
CA LEU A 36 -23.66 9.57 -1.04
C LEU A 36 -23.21 10.90 -0.41
N PHE A 37 -23.92 11.98 -0.73
CA PHE A 37 -23.65 13.34 -0.25
C PHE A 37 -24.68 13.76 0.81
N GLY A 38 -24.40 14.85 1.54
CA GLY A 38 -25.29 15.34 2.61
C GLY A 38 -25.32 14.47 3.87
N LEU A 39 -24.48 13.44 3.94
CA LEU A 39 -24.34 12.58 5.11
C LEU A 39 -23.58 13.26 6.24
N ARG A 40 -23.73 12.72 7.46
CA ARG A 40 -22.94 13.14 8.61
C ARG A 40 -21.43 13.06 8.31
N PRO A 41 -20.59 13.90 8.93
CA PRO A 41 -19.14 13.82 8.78
C PRO A 41 -18.61 12.40 9.03
N ARG A 42 -17.66 11.99 8.19
CA ARG A 42 -17.01 10.66 8.25
C ARG A 42 -17.94 9.46 8.03
N HIS A 43 -19.09 9.65 7.36
CA HIS A 43 -19.95 8.52 7.00
C HIS A 43 -19.22 7.53 6.07
N PRO A 44 -19.38 6.20 6.25
CA PRO A 44 -18.68 5.19 5.45
C PRO A 44 -18.88 5.33 3.94
N LEU A 45 -20.11 5.63 3.52
CA LEU A 45 -20.51 5.87 2.12
C LEU A 45 -20.33 7.33 1.66
N GLY A 46 -19.78 8.19 2.51
CA GLY A 46 -19.57 9.60 2.21
C GLY A 46 -18.40 9.82 1.24
N PRO A 47 -18.29 11.04 0.68
CA PRO A 47 -17.29 11.38 -0.32
C PRO A 47 -15.87 11.44 0.25
N SER A 48 -14.93 10.95 -0.55
CA SER A 48 -13.49 11.07 -0.35
C SER A 48 -12.77 10.87 -1.69
N LEU A 49 -11.45 11.04 -1.69
CA LEU A 49 -10.60 10.62 -2.80
C LEU A 49 -9.62 9.54 -2.33
N ASP A 50 -9.34 8.58 -3.20
CA ASP A 50 -8.32 7.56 -3.01
C ASP A 50 -7.10 7.90 -3.90
N HIS A 51 -5.90 7.71 -3.36
CA HIS A 51 -4.66 7.85 -4.13
C HIS A 51 -4.41 6.58 -4.94
N VAL A 52 -4.35 6.67 -6.27
CA VAL A 52 -4.09 5.52 -7.15
C VAL A 52 -2.75 4.87 -6.79
N VAL A 53 -1.70 5.68 -6.70
CA VAL A 53 -0.40 5.35 -6.10
C VAL A 53 -0.36 5.94 -4.69
N GLU A 54 -0.13 5.10 -3.69
CA GLU A 54 -0.11 5.55 -2.30
C GLU A 54 1.01 6.58 -2.06
N MET A 55 0.78 7.58 -1.21
CA MET A 55 1.80 8.61 -0.93
C MET A 55 3.12 8.06 -0.36
N TRP A 56 3.07 6.94 0.36
CA TRP A 56 4.28 6.29 0.89
C TRP A 56 4.98 5.41 -0.15
N GLU A 57 4.35 5.19 -1.30
CA GLU A 57 4.93 4.55 -2.50
C GLU A 57 5.44 5.62 -3.50
N GLY A 58 5.37 6.90 -3.15
CA GLY A 58 5.84 8.02 -4.00
C GLY A 58 4.74 8.70 -4.82
N GLY A 59 3.46 8.37 -4.62
CA GLY A 59 2.36 9.05 -5.29
C GLY A 59 2.21 10.51 -4.83
N ASP A 60 1.97 11.41 -5.78
CA ASP A 60 1.76 12.83 -5.48
C ASP A 60 0.43 13.00 -4.70
N PRO A 61 0.44 13.70 -3.55
CA PRO A 61 -0.73 13.93 -2.72
C PRO A 61 -1.87 14.73 -3.37
N GLU A 62 -1.53 15.62 -4.29
CA GLU A 62 -2.42 16.68 -4.81
C GLU A 62 -2.58 16.62 -6.34
N ASP A 63 -1.82 15.78 -7.04
CA ASP A 63 -1.99 15.51 -8.47
C ASP A 63 -3.38 14.89 -8.77
N PRO A 64 -4.25 15.57 -9.54
CA PRO A 64 -5.54 15.03 -9.93
C PRO A 64 -5.45 13.69 -10.68
N ALA A 65 -4.37 13.44 -11.43
CA ALA A 65 -4.19 12.17 -12.13
C ALA A 65 -3.90 11.00 -11.17
N ASN A 66 -3.46 11.28 -9.95
CA ASN A 66 -3.25 10.29 -8.90
C ASN A 66 -4.46 10.15 -7.96
N LEU A 67 -5.58 10.83 -8.22
CA LEU A 67 -6.74 10.87 -7.34
C LEU A 67 -7.99 10.36 -8.04
N VAL A 68 -8.72 9.46 -7.38
CA VAL A 68 -10.00 8.96 -7.89
C VAL A 68 -11.10 9.08 -6.83
N PRO A 69 -12.37 9.28 -7.23
CA PRO A 69 -13.51 9.27 -6.32
C PRO A 69 -13.62 7.97 -5.53
N ALA A 70 -13.86 8.09 -4.23
CA ALA A 70 -13.97 6.93 -3.36
C ALA A 70 -14.94 7.16 -2.21
N HIS A 71 -15.64 6.11 -1.78
CA HIS A 71 -16.23 6.11 -0.44
C HIS A 71 -15.12 6.22 0.60
N LEU A 72 -15.38 6.96 1.67
CA LEU A 72 -14.44 7.11 2.77
C LEU A 72 -13.90 5.77 3.29
N THR A 73 -14.79 4.79 3.50
CA THR A 73 -14.36 3.48 3.99
C THR A 73 -13.65 2.64 2.91
N CYS A 74 -13.97 2.81 1.63
CA CYS A 74 -13.27 2.13 0.53
C CYS A 74 -11.80 2.59 0.45
N ASN A 75 -11.56 3.91 0.49
CA ASN A 75 -10.21 4.49 0.58
C ASN A 75 -9.43 3.92 1.78
N VAL A 76 -10.00 4.01 2.98
CA VAL A 76 -9.35 3.51 4.20
C VAL A 76 -9.04 2.00 4.10
N ARG A 77 -9.97 1.20 3.59
CA ARG A 77 -9.77 -0.25 3.42
C ARG A 77 -8.66 -0.55 2.43
N LYS A 78 -8.60 0.14 1.28
CA LYS A 78 -7.53 -0.03 0.30
C LYS A 78 -6.17 0.31 0.90
N SER A 79 -6.01 1.49 1.49
CA SER A 79 -4.72 1.89 2.06
C SER A 79 -4.27 0.93 3.16
N ASN A 80 -5.19 0.45 4.01
CA ASN A 80 -4.88 -0.56 5.03
C ASN A 80 -4.44 -1.90 4.42
N ALA A 81 -5.12 -2.36 3.37
CA ALA A 81 -4.75 -3.58 2.66
C ALA A 81 -3.36 -3.46 2.01
N ARG A 82 -3.06 -2.33 1.37
CA ARG A 82 -1.74 -2.05 0.77
C ARG A 82 -0.63 -2.06 1.83
N ARG A 83 -0.86 -1.41 2.97
CA ARG A 83 0.08 -1.44 4.11
C ARG A 83 0.30 -2.85 4.65
N ALA A 84 -0.75 -3.66 4.75
CA ALA A 84 -0.64 -5.05 5.18
C ALA A 84 0.22 -5.88 4.20
N GLN A 85 -0.03 -5.74 2.90
CA GLN A 85 0.75 -6.40 1.85
C GLN A 85 2.23 -5.97 1.90
N ALA A 86 2.51 -4.68 2.05
CA ALA A 86 3.88 -4.16 2.14
C ALA A 86 4.63 -4.75 3.34
N ARG A 87 3.97 -4.90 4.50
CA ARG A 87 4.57 -5.55 5.68
C ARG A 87 4.91 -7.02 5.41
N THR A 88 3.97 -7.78 4.85
CA THR A 88 4.19 -9.19 4.51
C THR A 88 5.31 -9.36 3.48
N GLN A 89 5.39 -8.48 2.48
CA GLN A 89 6.48 -8.50 1.50
C GLN A 89 7.83 -8.22 2.17
N ALA A 90 7.91 -7.20 3.03
CA ALA A 90 9.12 -6.89 3.78
C ALA A 90 9.60 -8.06 4.66
N GLU A 91 8.68 -8.74 5.35
CA GLU A 91 8.98 -9.94 6.16
C GLU A 91 9.53 -11.08 5.30
N ARG A 92 8.89 -11.38 4.16
CA ARG A 92 9.36 -12.40 3.20
C ARG A 92 10.76 -12.08 2.68
N SER A 93 11.02 -10.83 2.32
CA SER A 93 12.34 -10.39 1.85
C SER A 93 13.41 -10.47 2.95
N ARG A 94 13.06 -10.20 4.21
CA ARG A 94 13.98 -10.38 5.36
C ARG A 94 14.29 -11.86 5.58
N GLY A 95 13.26 -12.73 5.61
CA GLY A 95 13.45 -14.18 5.77
C GLY A 95 14.29 -14.80 4.65
N SER A 96 14.11 -14.35 3.40
CA SER A 96 14.93 -14.79 2.27
C SER A 96 16.40 -14.36 2.39
N ARG A 97 16.66 -13.14 2.85
CA ARG A 97 18.02 -12.65 3.13
C ARG A 97 18.73 -13.44 4.24
N VAL A 98 18.02 -13.81 5.30
CA VAL A 98 18.59 -14.64 6.38
C VAL A 98 18.97 -16.03 5.85
N ARG A 99 18.12 -16.66 5.03
CA ARG A 99 18.41 -17.98 4.45
C ARG A 99 19.59 -17.97 3.48
N THR A 100 19.69 -16.95 2.62
CA THR A 100 20.82 -16.81 1.69
C THR A 100 22.13 -16.58 2.45
N ALA A 101 22.14 -15.72 3.47
CA ALA A 101 23.32 -15.53 4.33
C ALA A 101 23.75 -16.82 5.06
N ALA A 102 22.80 -17.62 5.56
CA ALA A 102 23.10 -18.89 6.22
C ALA A 102 23.69 -19.95 5.27
N LEU A 103 23.25 -19.99 4.00
CA LEU A 103 23.78 -20.93 3.00
C LEU A 103 25.19 -20.57 2.53
N SER A 104 25.55 -19.28 2.50
CA SER A 104 26.89 -18.81 2.12
C SER A 104 27.96 -19.02 3.21
N ALA A 105 27.56 -19.37 4.44
CA ALA A 105 28.45 -19.54 5.58
C ALA A 105 28.92 -20.99 5.82
N GLN A 106 28.84 -21.88 4.81
CA GLN A 106 29.30 -23.27 4.98
C GLN A 106 30.80 -23.34 5.30
N PRO A 107 31.21 -24.07 6.36
CA PRO A 107 32.61 -24.18 6.73
C PRO A 107 33.37 -24.92 5.63
N ARG A 108 34.47 -24.30 5.16
CA ARG A 108 35.43 -24.94 4.24
C ARG A 108 35.92 -26.24 4.88
N ARG A 109 35.50 -27.38 4.34
CA ARG A 109 36.02 -28.70 4.73
C ARG A 109 37.54 -28.66 4.61
N ARG A 110 38.27 -28.82 5.72
CA ARG A 110 39.71 -29.03 5.72
C ARG A 110 39.99 -30.34 4.97
N ARG A 111 40.68 -30.27 3.84
CA ARG A 111 41.27 -31.44 3.20
C ARG A 111 42.41 -31.92 4.10
N SER A 112 42.24 -33.09 4.70
CA SER A 112 43.33 -33.83 5.35
C SER A 112 44.25 -34.37 4.26
N SER A 113 45.47 -33.85 4.18
CA SER A 113 46.55 -34.49 3.42
C SER A 113 47.08 -35.67 4.24
N SER A 114 46.86 -36.88 3.77
CA SER A 114 47.57 -38.08 4.22
C SER A 114 48.98 -38.05 3.63
N ILE A 115 49.98 -37.83 4.48
CA ILE A 115 51.39 -38.12 4.22
C ILE A 115 51.52 -39.66 4.23
N LEU A 116 52.06 -40.22 3.16
CA LEU A 116 52.54 -41.59 3.08
C LEU A 116 54.02 -41.53 3.45
N ASP A 117 54.40 -42.21 4.53
CA ASP A 117 55.79 -42.49 4.88
C ASP A 117 56.15 -43.88 4.30
N ASP A 118 57.16 -43.90 3.43
CA ASP A 118 57.87 -45.08 2.91
C ASP A 118 59.20 -45.24 3.69
N ASP A 119 59.55 -46.51 3.96
CA ASP A 119 60.75 -47.10 4.60
C ASP A 119 60.92 -47.02 6.14
#